data_AF-A0A0K6G6V9-F1
#
_entry.id   AF-A0A0K6G6V9-F1
#
_cell.length_a   1.000
_cell.length_b   1.000
_cell.length_c   1.000
_cell.angle_alpha   90.00
_cell.angle_beta   90.00
_cell.angle_gamma   90.00
#
_symmetry.space_group_name_H-M   'P 1'
#
loop_
_entity.id
_entity.type
_entity.pdbx_description
1 polymer ?
#
loop_
_entity_poly.entity_id
_entity_poly.type
_entity_poly.pdbx_seq_one_letter_code
_entity_poly.pdbx_strand_id
1 'polypeptide(L)'
;MHPNPEREKDLISHDRFWARSGFKDPCSHEERIEFSKCDVQCANSEHEPSSTKPANPSYCTLAMFHAPKPQESHHPTGHVSPGGHYFECQHPSE
;
A
#
# COMPACT_ATOMS: atom_id res chain seq x y z
N MET A 1 31.06 -15.97 -8.18
CA MET A 1 30.65 -14.68 -8.80
C MET A 1 29.77 -13.96 -7.79
N HIS A 2 30.25 -12.87 -7.19
CA HIS A 2 29.43 -12.04 -6.30
C HIS A 2 28.91 -10.83 -7.08
N PRO A 3 27.65 -10.40 -6.89
CA PRO A 3 27.11 -9.25 -7.60
C PRO A 3 27.86 -7.98 -7.17
N ASN A 4 28.28 -7.15 -8.14
CA ASN A 4 28.96 -5.88 -7.87
C ASN A 4 27.96 -4.90 -7.21
N PRO A 5 28.21 -4.43 -5.98
CA PRO A 5 27.33 -3.48 -5.29
C PRO A 5 27.34 -2.07 -5.88
N GLU A 6 28.43 -1.67 -6.56
CA GLU A 6 28.61 -0.33 -7.14
C GLU A 6 27.89 -0.16 -8.49
N ARG A 7 27.39 -1.26 -9.07
CA ARG A 7 26.70 -1.22 -10.35
C ARG A 7 25.21 -1.06 -10.11
N GLU A 8 24.62 0.01 -10.65
CA GLU A 8 23.17 0.13 -10.74
C GLU A 8 22.60 -1.12 -11.42
N LYS A 9 21.63 -1.74 -10.74
CA LYS A 9 20.90 -2.89 -11.26
C LYS A 9 19.60 -2.33 -11.77
N ASP A 10 19.44 -2.29 -13.09
CA ASP A 10 18.11 -2.10 -13.66
C ASP A 10 17.17 -3.24 -13.21
N LEU A 11 15.86 -2.96 -13.17
CA LEU A 11 14.83 -3.91 -12.72
C LEU A 11 14.95 -5.27 -13.44
N ILE A 12 15.34 -5.27 -14.72
CA ILE A 12 15.48 -6.46 -15.56
C ILE A 12 16.67 -7.31 -15.11
N SER A 13 17.81 -6.69 -14.82
CA SER A 13 19.02 -7.33 -14.29
C SER A 13 18.79 -7.89 -12.89
N HIS A 14 18.00 -7.20 -12.07
CA HIS A 14 17.64 -7.61 -10.72
C HIS A 14 16.70 -8.84 -10.74
N ASP A 15 15.61 -8.79 -11.51
CA ASP A 15 14.68 -9.90 -11.65
C ASP A 15 15.37 -11.16 -12.20
N ARG A 16 16.18 -10.98 -13.25
CA ARG A 16 16.97 -12.07 -13.85
C ARG A 16 18.01 -12.64 -12.89
N PHE A 17 18.56 -11.85 -11.98
CA PHE A 17 19.48 -12.34 -10.95
C PHE A 17 18.78 -13.29 -9.99
N TRP A 18 17.61 -12.90 -9.46
CA TRP A 18 16.83 -13.70 -8.52
C TRP A 18 16.29 -14.99 -9.15
N ALA A 19 15.81 -14.91 -10.39
CA ALA A 19 15.39 -16.08 -11.14
C ALA A 19 16.54 -17.09 -11.30
N ARG A 20 17.76 -16.60 -11.61
CA ARG A 20 18.95 -17.46 -11.77
C ARG A 20 19.51 -18.00 -10.46
N SER A 21 19.33 -17.29 -9.35
CA SER A 21 19.76 -17.77 -8.03
C SER A 21 18.83 -18.87 -7.49
N GLY A 22 17.73 -19.18 -8.18
CA GLY A 22 16.71 -20.10 -7.70
C GLY A 22 15.94 -19.55 -6.50
N PHE A 23 15.96 -18.23 -6.32
CA PHE A 23 15.22 -17.60 -5.24
C PHE A 23 13.72 -17.78 -5.48
N LYS A 24 13.04 -18.32 -4.47
CA LYS A 24 11.59 -18.38 -4.44
C LYS A 24 11.13 -17.28 -3.53
N ASP A 25 10.41 -16.33 -4.10
CA ASP A 25 9.77 -15.27 -3.34
C ASP A 25 8.86 -15.91 -2.26
N PRO A 26 9.13 -15.68 -0.96
CA PRO A 26 8.34 -16.25 0.12
C PRO A 26 6.94 -15.64 0.18
N CYS A 27 6.73 -14.48 -0.45
CA CYS A 27 5.43 -13.83 -0.46
C CYS A 27 4.47 -14.59 -1.39
N SER A 28 3.29 -14.88 -0.87
CA SER A 28 2.14 -15.35 -1.62
C SER A 28 1.68 -14.32 -2.67
N HIS A 29 0.77 -14.73 -3.55
CA HIS A 29 0.22 -13.81 -4.55
C HIS A 29 -0.58 -12.69 -3.88
N GLU A 30 -1.32 -13.04 -2.83
CA GLU A 30 -2.14 -12.15 -2.03
C GLU A 30 -1.28 -11.11 -1.29
N GLU A 31 -0.17 -11.53 -0.70
CA GLU A 31 0.78 -10.62 -0.04
C GLU A 31 1.41 -9.65 -1.04
N ARG A 32 1.76 -10.11 -2.25
CA ARG A 32 2.28 -9.22 -3.29
C ARG A 32 1.25 -8.18 -3.75
N ILE A 33 -0.03 -8.56 -3.81
CA ILE A 33 -1.12 -7.61 -4.08
C ILE A 33 -1.19 -6.59 -2.95
N GLU A 34 -1.12 -7.02 -1.69
CA GLU A 34 -1.15 -6.11 -0.55
C GLU A 34 0.04 -5.14 -0.56
N PHE A 35 1.25 -5.63 -0.79
CA PHE A 35 2.45 -4.80 -0.90
C PHE A 35 2.46 -3.87 -2.12
N SER A 36 1.59 -4.11 -3.10
CA SER A 36 1.43 -3.20 -4.24
C SER A 36 0.55 -1.99 -3.93
N LYS A 37 -0.09 -1.95 -2.76
CA LYS A 37 -0.95 -0.84 -2.33
C LYS A 37 -0.16 0.26 -1.61
N CYS A 38 -0.76 1.44 -1.55
CA CYS A 38 -0.25 2.59 -0.82
C CYS A 38 -0.31 2.35 0.69
N ASP A 39 0.77 2.71 1.38
CA ASP A 39 0.97 2.52 2.82
C ASP A 39 0.41 3.66 3.67
N VAL A 40 -0.20 4.68 3.05
CA VAL A 40 -0.82 5.80 3.77
C VAL A 40 -2.03 5.31 4.56
N GLN A 41 -2.01 5.56 5.87
CA GLN A 41 -3.09 5.25 6.79
C GLN A 41 -4.06 6.43 6.94
N CYS A 42 -5.34 6.13 7.13
CA CYS A 42 -6.35 7.12 7.45
C CYS A 42 -6.13 7.68 8.87
N ALA A 43 -6.18 9.00 9.01
CA ALA A 43 -5.83 9.70 10.24
C ALA A 43 -6.96 9.77 11.29
N ASN A 44 -8.10 9.11 11.07
CA ASN A 44 -9.22 9.15 12.02
C ASN A 44 -8.90 8.35 13.29
N SER A 45 -9.23 8.91 14.46
CA SER A 45 -9.01 8.31 15.77
C SER A 45 -9.77 6.99 16.00
N GLU A 46 -10.80 6.68 15.21
CA GLU A 46 -11.48 5.37 15.26
C GLU A 46 -10.58 4.19 14.88
N HIS A 47 -9.47 4.47 14.20
CA HIS A 47 -8.47 3.48 13.80
C HIS A 47 -7.44 3.20 14.91
N GLU A 48 -7.36 4.07 15.92
CA GLU A 48 -6.46 3.95 17.06
C GLU A 48 -7.02 2.95 18.09
N PRO A 49 -6.15 2.29 18.87
CA PRO A 49 -6.59 1.39 19.93
C PRO A 49 -7.27 2.18 21.07
N SER A 50 -8.32 1.58 21.64
CA SER A 50 -9.04 2.09 22.81
C SER A 50 -9.07 1.04 23.91
N SER A 51 -9.40 1.43 25.14
CA SER A 51 -9.55 0.52 26.29
C SER A 51 -10.48 -0.67 26.03
N THR A 52 -11.39 -0.54 25.07
CA THR A 52 -12.42 -1.54 24.77
C THR A 52 -12.29 -2.15 23.37
N LYS A 53 -11.38 -1.67 22.51
CA LYS A 53 -11.28 -2.09 21.11
C LYS A 53 -9.83 -2.07 20.61
N PRO A 54 -9.34 -3.13 19.95
CA PRO A 54 -8.02 -3.10 19.32
C PRO A 54 -7.99 -2.11 18.16
N ALA A 55 -6.78 -1.65 17.81
CA ALA A 55 -6.57 -0.82 16.63
C ALA A 55 -7.15 -1.49 15.38
N ASN A 56 -7.79 -0.70 14.53
CA ASN A 56 -8.31 -1.16 13.24
C ASN A 56 -7.91 -0.14 12.16
N PRO A 57 -6.64 -0.15 11.73
CA PRO A 57 -6.13 0.80 10.75
C PRO A 57 -6.81 0.61 9.39
N SER A 58 -7.17 1.72 8.75
CA SER A 58 -7.60 1.74 7.35
C SER A 58 -6.51 2.35 6.49
N TYR A 59 -6.11 1.65 5.43
CA TYR A 59 -5.07 2.08 4.50
C TYR A 59 -5.66 2.50 3.15
N CYS A 60 -4.88 3.29 2.43
CA CYS A 60 -5.21 3.68 1.07
C CYS A 60 -5.27 2.43 0.17
N THR A 61 -6.37 2.25 -0.58
CA THR A 61 -6.53 1.06 -1.46
C THR A 61 -6.02 1.27 -2.88
N LEU A 62 -5.41 2.42 -3.16
CA LEU A 62 -4.76 2.72 -4.44
C LEU A 62 -3.37 2.06 -4.51
N ALA A 63 -2.81 1.96 -5.72
CA ALA A 63 -1.46 1.44 -5.93
C ALA A 63 -0.39 2.29 -5.22
N MET A 64 0.71 1.70 -4.80
CA MET A 64 1.81 2.36 -4.05
C MET A 64 2.29 3.66 -4.70
N PHE A 65 2.39 3.67 -6.03
CA PHE A 65 2.73 4.86 -6.80
C PHE A 65 1.50 5.33 -7.58
N HIS A 66 0.69 6.17 -6.95
CA HIS A 66 -0.51 6.74 -7.55
C HIS A 66 -0.47 8.27 -7.57
N ALA A 67 -1.14 8.87 -8.56
CA ALA A 67 -1.43 10.30 -8.54
C ALA A 67 -2.55 10.58 -7.51
N PRO A 68 -2.62 11.79 -6.93
CA PRO A 68 -3.71 12.18 -6.04
C PRO A 68 -5.07 11.99 -6.74
N LYS A 69 -5.97 11.22 -6.11
CA LYS A 69 -7.34 11.04 -6.61
C LYS A 69 -8.14 12.34 -6.40
N PRO A 70 -8.92 12.79 -7.39
CA PRO A 70 -9.81 13.94 -7.22
C PRO A 70 -10.83 13.69 -6.09
N GLN A 71 -11.15 14.74 -5.33
CA GLN A 71 -12.24 14.69 -4.35
C GLN A 71 -13.57 14.76 -5.10
N GLU A 72 -14.16 13.60 -5.40
CA GLU A 72 -15.52 13.53 -5.91
C GLU A 72 -16.50 13.44 -4.74
N SER A 73 -17.60 14.18 -4.84
CA SER A 73 -18.58 14.36 -3.76
C SER A 73 -19.42 13.11 -3.45
N HIS A 74 -19.35 12.07 -4.29
CA HIS A 74 -20.20 10.88 -4.18
C HIS A 74 -19.38 9.60 -4.42
N HIS A 75 -18.71 9.12 -3.37
CA HIS A 75 -18.25 7.74 -3.34
C HIS A 75 -19.31 6.90 -2.61
N PRO A 76 -19.97 5.94 -3.28
CA PRO A 76 -20.99 5.08 -2.65
C PRO A 76 -20.41 4.20 -1.53
N THR A 77 -19.09 4.08 -1.47
CA THR A 77 -18.33 3.36 -0.44
C THR A 77 -17.02 4.12 -0.24
N GLY A 78 -16.63 4.46 0.99
CA GLY A 78 -15.37 5.15 1.28
C GLY A 78 -15.32 6.66 1.07
N HIS A 79 -14.12 7.24 1.18
CA HIS A 79 -13.84 8.68 1.04
C HIS A 79 -12.43 8.95 0.49
N VAL A 80 -12.20 10.17 0.00
CA VAL A 80 -10.89 10.65 -0.49
C VAL A 80 -10.36 11.75 0.42
N SER A 81 -9.14 11.58 0.94
CA SER A 81 -8.49 12.58 1.79
C SER A 81 -8.02 13.81 1.00
N PRO A 82 -7.70 14.93 1.66
CA PRO A 82 -7.14 16.11 0.99
C PRO A 82 -5.85 15.83 0.19
N GLY A 83 -5.10 14.79 0.56
CA GLY A 83 -3.91 14.34 -0.17
C GLY A 83 -4.21 13.48 -1.41
N GLY A 84 -5.48 13.16 -1.66
CA GLY A 84 -5.91 12.31 -2.78
C GLY A 84 -5.74 10.81 -2.51
N HIS A 85 -5.69 10.38 -1.25
CA HIS A 85 -5.69 8.96 -0.88
C HIS A 85 -7.13 8.49 -0.66
N TYR A 86 -7.45 7.27 -1.10
CA TYR A 86 -8.80 6.72 -1.00
C TYR A 86 -8.87 5.62 0.04
N PHE A 87 -9.79 5.77 1.00
CA PHE A 87 -10.03 4.83 2.07
C PHE A 87 -11.44 4.24 1.96
N GLU A 88 -11.60 2.96 2.28
CA GLU A 88 -12.91 2.31 2.27
C GLU A 88 -13.73 2.59 3.54
N CYS A 89 -13.11 3.08 4.62
CA CYS A 89 -13.84 3.47 5.82
C CYS A 89 -14.79 4.63 5.52
N GLN A 90 -16.03 4.50 5.98
CA GLN A 90 -17.00 5.59 6.01
C GLN A 90 -16.93 6.22 7.39
N HIS A 91 -16.53 7.47 7.44
CA HIS A 91 -16.70 8.27 8.63
C HIS A 91 -18.00 9.04 8.45
N PRO A 92 -19.02 8.85 9.31
CA PRO A 92 -20.18 9.71 9.26
C PRO A 92 -19.67 11.14 9.40
N SER A 93 -20.03 12.01 8.45
CA SER A 93 -19.74 13.43 8.56
C SER A 93 -20.18 13.91 9.95
N GLU A 94 -19.26 14.46 10.73
CA GLU A 94 -19.65 15.29 11.86
C GLU A 94 -20.43 16.52 11.36
#